data_AF-A0A1V9ZYP7-F1
#
_entry.id   AF-A0A1V9ZYP7-F1
#
_cell.length_a   1.000
_cell.length_b   1.000
_cell.length_c   1.000
_cell.angle_alpha   90.00
_cell.angle_beta   90.00
_cell.angle_gamma   90.00
#
_symmetry.space_group_name_H-M   'P 1'
#
loop_
_entity.id
_entity.type
_entity.pdbx_description
1 polymer ?
#
loop_
_entity_poly.entity_id
_entity_poly.type
_entity_poly.pdbx_seq_one_letter_code
_entity_poly.pdbx_strand_id
1 'polypeptide(L)'
;MSIWATSTYFLLPPAIILLILLTIPFPRVISKGIVRFVDVLFKIELAGIPVVSVITFFAFVSLAGQTYDLQKRYDHSSPGIEKHYSADLQQKASRWRSERNWWISALTFIIYWMLIRFQAMKKQLLAARPAVHED
;
A
#
# COMPACT_ATOMS: atom_id res chain seq x y z
N MET A 1 1.00 13.73 -13.07
CA MET A 1 0.22 12.47 -13.06
C MET A 1 -0.84 12.56 -11.97
N SER A 2 -2.02 11.95 -12.15
CA SER A 2 -3.01 11.90 -11.07
C SER A 2 -2.50 11.02 -9.93
N ILE A 3 -2.91 11.33 -8.69
CA ILE A 3 -2.57 10.55 -7.48
C ILE A 3 -2.88 9.05 -7.70
N TRP A 4 -3.99 8.77 -8.39
CA TRP A 4 -4.37 7.42 -8.80
C TRP A 4 -3.36 6.74 -9.74
N ALA A 5 -2.87 7.44 -10.76
CA ALA A 5 -1.90 6.88 -11.70
C ALA A 5 -0.58 6.54 -10.99
N THR A 6 -0.14 7.40 -10.08
CA THR A 6 1.06 7.14 -9.26
C THR A 6 0.87 5.91 -8.37
N SER A 7 -0.26 5.80 -7.67
CA SER A 7 -0.57 4.64 -6.84
C SER A 7 -0.67 3.34 -7.65
N THR A 8 -1.32 3.38 -8.82
CA THR A 8 -1.61 2.17 -9.61
C THR A 8 -0.39 1.66 -10.38
N TYR A 9 0.41 2.55 -10.98
CA TYR A 9 1.48 2.13 -11.88
C TYR A 9 2.85 2.02 -11.20
N PHE A 10 3.09 2.76 -10.12
CA PHE A 10 4.41 2.80 -9.48
C PHE A 10 4.44 2.18 -8.09
N LEU A 11 3.37 2.34 -7.30
CA LEU A 11 3.36 1.86 -5.90
C LEU A 11 2.76 0.47 -5.76
N LEU A 12 1.69 0.16 -6.50
CA LEU A 12 0.97 -1.10 -6.38
C LEU A 12 1.73 -2.32 -6.94
N PRO A 13 2.39 -2.26 -8.12
CA PRO A 13 3.13 -3.42 -8.63
C PRO A 13 4.23 -3.92 -7.69
N PRO A 14 5.14 -3.08 -7.15
CA PRO A 14 6.13 -3.56 -6.20
C PRO A 14 5.49 -4.04 -4.89
N ALA A 15 4.41 -3.40 -4.41
CA ALA A 15 3.70 -3.87 -3.22
C ALA A 15 3.14 -5.30 -3.39
N ILE A 16 2.50 -5.58 -4.53
CA ILE A 16 1.97 -6.91 -4.85
C ILE A 16 3.09 -7.92 -5.05
N ILE A 17 4.14 -7.57 -5.78
CA ILE A 17 5.29 -8.46 -6.01
C ILE A 17 5.92 -8.84 -4.67
N LEU A 18 6.15 -7.87 -3.78
CA LEU A 18 6.70 -8.12 -2.44
C LEU A 18 5.78 -9.00 -1.60
N LEU A 19 4.47 -8.72 -1.62
CA LEU A 19 3.48 -9.53 -0.90
C LEU A 19 3.49 -10.99 -1.39
N ILE A 20 3.49 -11.21 -2.70
CA ILE A 20 3.55 -12.55 -3.30
C ILE A 20 4.87 -13.24 -2.93
N LEU A 21 6.00 -12.53 -3.05
CA LEU A 21 7.33 -13.05 -2.69
C LEU A 21 7.39 -13.51 -1.22
N LEU A 22 6.74 -12.78 -0.32
CA LEU A 22 6.73 -13.05 1.11
C LEU A 22 5.69 -14.09 1.54
N THR A 23 4.59 -14.23 0.79
CA THR A 23 3.46 -15.11 1.17
C THR A 23 3.60 -16.52 0.60
N ILE A 24 4.18 -16.67 -0.59
CA ILE A 24 4.32 -17.99 -1.22
C ILE A 24 5.49 -18.77 -0.59
N PRO A 25 5.26 -20.02 -0.14
CA PRO A 25 6.32 -20.88 0.38
C PRO A 25 7.19 -21.43 -0.75
N PHE A 26 8.17 -20.64 -1.19
CA PHE A 26 9.15 -21.07 -2.19
C PHE A 26 10.14 -22.13 -1.62
N PRO A 27 10.83 -22.88 -2.50
CA PRO A 27 11.93 -23.77 -2.10
C PRO A 27 13.02 -23.01 -1.34
N ARG A 28 13.58 -23.62 -0.29
CA ARG A 28 14.49 -22.98 0.70
C ARG A 28 15.63 -22.15 0.10
N VAL A 29 16.15 -22.52 -1.06
CA VAL A 29 17.24 -21.82 -1.75
C VAL A 29 16.79 -20.45 -2.28
N ILE A 30 15.59 -20.41 -2.87
CA ILE A 30 14.98 -19.21 -3.46
C ILE A 30 14.47 -18.30 -2.35
N SER A 31 13.85 -18.85 -1.30
CA SER A 31 13.37 -18.09 -0.15
C SER A 31 14.50 -17.33 0.56
N LYS A 32 15.69 -17.90 0.69
CA LYS A 32 16.85 -17.19 1.26
C LYS A 32 17.26 -15.97 0.43
N GLY A 33 17.23 -16.09 -0.90
CA GLY A 33 17.51 -14.99 -1.83
C GLY A 33 16.44 -13.89 -1.76
N ILE A 34 15.16 -14.29 -1.81
CA ILE A 34 14.01 -13.39 -1.65
C ILE A 34 14.09 -12.62 -0.33
N VAL A 35 14.31 -13.33 0.78
CA VAL A 35 14.37 -12.69 2.11
C VAL A 35 15.55 -11.72 2.19
N ARG A 36 16.73 -12.05 1.66
CA ARG A 36 17.88 -11.11 1.61
C ARG A 36 17.59 -9.89 0.74
N PHE A 37 16.98 -10.09 -0.43
CA PHE A 37 16.63 -9.00 -1.33
C PHE A 37 15.63 -8.03 -0.67
N VAL A 38 14.59 -8.58 -0.04
CA VAL A 38 13.64 -7.79 0.76
C VAL A 38 14.38 -7.09 1.91
N ASP A 39 15.27 -7.77 2.63
CA ASP A 39 16.04 -7.14 3.72
C ASP A 39 16.91 -5.97 3.23
N VAL A 40 17.49 -6.06 2.03
CA VAL A 40 18.28 -4.98 1.41
C VAL A 40 17.37 -3.80 1.04
N LEU A 41 16.24 -4.05 0.38
CA LEU A 41 15.26 -3.01 0.03
C LEU A 41 14.77 -2.24 1.27
N PHE A 42 14.59 -2.94 2.39
CA PHE A 42 14.13 -2.35 3.64
C PHE A 42 15.21 -1.60 4.42
N LYS A 43 16.49 -1.88 4.12
CA LYS A 43 17.65 -1.17 4.67
C LYS A 43 18.03 0.06 3.85
N ILE A 44 17.36 0.32 2.73
CA ILE A 44 17.55 1.58 1.99
C ILE A 44 16.97 2.71 2.83
N GLU A 45 17.87 3.54 3.35
CA GLU A 45 17.55 4.73 4.13
C GLU A 45 17.83 5.97 3.30
N LEU A 46 16.91 6.92 3.32
CA LEU A 46 17.05 8.24 2.74
C LEU A 46 17.14 9.23 3.91
N ALA A 47 18.29 9.89 4.06
CA ALA A 47 18.54 10.85 5.15
C ALA A 47 18.25 10.29 6.56
N GLY A 48 18.57 9.01 6.81
CA GLY A 48 18.33 8.34 8.10
C GLY A 48 16.91 7.83 8.32
N ILE A 49 16.01 7.98 7.34
CA ILE A 49 14.64 7.46 7.38
C ILE A 49 14.52 6.31 6.37
N PRO A 50 14.01 5.12 6.75
CA PRO A 50 13.81 4.03 5.81
C PRO A 50 12.83 4.45 4.71
N VAL A 51 13.21 4.21 3.45
CA VAL A 51 12.43 4.61 2.26
C VAL A 51 11.02 4.02 2.29
N VAL A 52 10.86 2.81 2.83
CA VAL A 52 9.55 2.15 3.01
C VAL A 52 8.61 2.99 3.88
N SER A 53 9.09 3.66 4.91
CA SER A 53 8.27 4.55 5.75
C SER A 53 7.81 5.78 5.02
N VAL A 54 8.69 6.38 4.20
CA VAL A 54 8.35 7.53 3.35
C VAL A 54 7.28 7.13 2.33
N ILE A 55 7.45 5.97 1.69
CA ILE A 55 6.47 5.41 0.74
C ILE A 55 5.12 5.15 1.43
N THR A 56 5.14 4.60 2.64
CA THR A 56 3.91 4.31 3.42
C THR A 56 3.17 5.59 3.76
N PHE A 57 3.89 6.67 4.13
CA PHE A 57 3.29 7.97 4.38
C PHE A 57 2.60 8.54 3.14
N PHE A 58 3.25 8.50 1.98
CA PHE A 58 2.61 8.94 0.73
C PHE A 58 1.42 8.05 0.31
N ALA A 59 1.49 6.74 0.58
CA ALA A 59 0.37 5.83 0.38
C ALA A 59 -0.83 6.18 1.29
N PHE A 60 -0.57 6.56 2.55
CA PHE A 60 -1.59 7.06 3.46
C PHE A 60 -2.22 8.37 2.99
N VAL A 61 -1.42 9.35 2.55
CA VAL A 61 -1.93 10.61 2.00
C VAL A 61 -2.78 10.37 0.75
N SER A 62 -2.37 9.44 -0.12
CA SER A 62 -3.16 9.00 -1.27
C SER A 62 -4.51 8.41 -0.83
N LEU A 63 -4.51 7.51 0.16
CA LEU A 63 -5.73 6.92 0.71
C LEU A 63 -6.66 7.98 1.32
N ALA A 64 -6.14 8.92 2.09
CA ALA A 64 -6.91 10.02 2.67
C ALA A 64 -7.56 10.89 1.58
N GLY A 65 -6.80 11.23 0.53
CA GLY A 65 -7.31 11.96 -0.63
C GLY A 65 -8.44 11.20 -1.35
N GLN A 66 -8.26 9.89 -1.59
CA GLN A 66 -9.33 9.07 -2.19
C GLN A 66 -10.54 8.93 -1.27
N THR A 67 -10.35 8.89 0.04
CA THR A 67 -11.44 8.78 1.03
C THR A 67 -12.27 10.06 1.03
N TYR A 68 -11.63 11.22 0.99
CA TYR A 68 -12.33 12.51 0.85
C TYR A 68 -13.10 12.60 -0.47
N ASP A 69 -12.48 12.22 -1.59
CA ASP A 69 -13.12 12.19 -2.91
C ASP A 69 -14.32 11.23 -2.96
N LEU A 70 -14.21 10.08 -2.29
CA LEU A 70 -15.29 9.11 -2.19
C LEU A 70 -16.44 9.67 -1.36
N GLN A 71 -16.15 10.18 -0.15
CA GLN A 71 -17.16 10.73 0.75
C GLN A 71 -17.94 11.87 0.10
N LYS A 72 -17.26 12.81 -0.57
CA LYS A 72 -17.89 13.90 -1.32
C LYS A 72 -18.89 13.40 -2.38
N ARG A 73 -18.62 12.26 -3.02
CA ARG A 73 -19.48 11.68 -4.06
C ARG A 73 -20.64 10.86 -3.51
N TYR A 74 -20.55 10.42 -2.25
CA TYR A 74 -21.69 9.81 -1.53
C TYR A 74 -22.61 10.88 -0.94
N ASP A 75 -22.06 11.98 -0.41
CA ASP A 75 -22.84 13.08 0.19
C ASP A 75 -23.60 13.89 -0.87
N HIS A 76 -23.04 14.06 -2.08
CA HIS A 76 -23.75 14.68 -3.20
C HIS A 76 -24.61 13.68 -3.98
N SER A 77 -25.64 13.12 -3.33
CA SER A 77 -26.77 12.54 -4.04
C SER A 77 -27.70 13.68 -4.46
N SER A 78 -27.46 14.27 -5.63
CA SER A 78 -28.20 15.44 -6.13
C SER A 78 -29.73 15.23 -6.05
N PRO A 79 -30.45 15.96 -5.18
CA PRO A 79 -31.89 15.91 -5.14
C PRO A 79 -32.40 16.85 -6.23
N GLY A 80 -32.88 16.31 -7.35
CA GLY A 80 -33.67 17.08 -8.32
C GLY A 80 -33.21 17.08 -9.78
N ILE A 81 -32.24 16.27 -10.19
CA ILE A 81 -31.96 16.13 -11.63
C ILE A 81 -32.97 15.16 -12.22
N GLU A 82 -33.92 15.70 -12.99
CA GLU A 82 -34.79 14.93 -13.86
C GLU A 82 -34.00 13.84 -14.59
N LYS A 83 -34.54 12.63 -14.54
CA LYS A 83 -33.96 11.34 -14.94
C LYS A 83 -33.45 11.33 -16.40
N HIS A 84 -32.31 11.96 -16.68
CA HIS A 84 -31.51 11.57 -17.83
C HIS A 84 -30.76 10.30 -17.45
N TYR A 85 -31.26 9.15 -17.94
CA TYR A 85 -30.66 7.83 -17.74
C TYR A 85 -29.14 7.82 -18.01
N SER A 86 -28.69 8.59 -19.00
CA SER A 86 -27.27 8.78 -19.30
C SER A 86 -26.48 9.49 -18.19
N ALA A 87 -27.07 10.48 -17.52
CA ALA A 87 -26.43 11.21 -16.42
C ALA A 87 -26.32 10.34 -15.16
N ASP A 88 -27.34 9.54 -14.84
CA ASP A 88 -27.29 8.56 -13.73
C ASP A 88 -26.25 7.46 -13.99
N LEU A 89 -26.17 6.95 -15.22
CA LEU A 89 -25.13 5.99 -15.62
C LEU A 89 -23.73 6.60 -15.49
N GLN A 90 -23.54 7.85 -15.91
CA GLN A 90 -22.23 8.52 -15.81
C GLN A 90 -21.84 8.77 -14.36
N GLN A 91 -22.79 9.12 -13.49
CA GLN A 91 -22.56 9.29 -12.06
C GLN A 91 -22.22 7.95 -11.39
N LYS A 92 -22.96 6.87 -11.67
CA LYS A 92 -22.65 5.51 -11.20
C LYS A 92 -21.27 5.04 -11.68
N ALA A 93 -20.94 5.26 -12.94
CA ALA A 93 -19.63 4.94 -13.49
C ALA A 93 -18.51 5.78 -12.85
N SER A 94 -18.77 7.03 -12.50
CA SER A 94 -17.82 7.90 -11.79
C SER A 94 -17.60 7.45 -10.34
N ARG A 95 -18.66 6.98 -9.66
CA ARG A 95 -18.58 6.40 -8.31
C ARG A 95 -17.78 5.10 -8.31
N TRP A 96 -18.08 4.16 -9.21
CA TRP A 96 -17.32 2.92 -9.35
C TRP A 96 -15.83 3.21 -9.56
N ARG A 97 -15.48 4.18 -10.42
CA ARG A 97 -14.08 4.56 -10.62
C ARG A 97 -13.43 5.03 -9.32
N SER A 98 -14.11 5.86 -8.53
CA SER A 98 -13.60 6.31 -7.23
C SER A 98 -13.48 5.17 -6.22
N GLU A 99 -14.45 4.27 -6.13
CA GLU A 99 -14.39 3.10 -5.24
C GLU A 99 -13.19 2.21 -5.59
N ARG A 100 -13.02 1.88 -6.88
CA ARG A 100 -11.85 1.13 -7.35
C ARG A 100 -10.54 1.82 -6.97
N ASN A 101 -10.44 3.13 -7.19
CA ASN A 101 -9.25 3.90 -6.88
C ASN A 101 -8.96 3.92 -5.36
N TRP A 102 -10.01 4.00 -4.54
CA TRP A 102 -9.93 3.91 -3.09
C TRP A 102 -9.42 2.53 -2.63
N TRP A 103 -9.98 1.44 -3.17
CA TRP A 103 -9.51 0.08 -2.86
C TRP A 103 -8.04 -0.14 -3.22
N ILE A 104 -7.60 0.37 -4.37
CA ILE A 104 -6.19 0.31 -4.79
C ILE A 104 -5.28 1.03 -3.78
N SER A 105 -5.64 2.25 -3.39
CA SER A 105 -4.87 3.02 -2.39
C SER A 105 -4.90 2.34 -1.01
N ALA A 106 -6.03 1.77 -0.61
CA ALA A 106 -6.19 1.07 0.66
C ALA A 106 -5.29 -0.17 0.74
N LEU A 107 -5.30 -1.02 -0.29
CA LEU A 107 -4.44 -2.20 -0.37
C LEU A 107 -2.97 -1.82 -0.36
N THR A 108 -2.59 -0.80 -1.14
CA THR A 108 -1.21 -0.30 -1.18
C THR A 108 -0.76 0.15 0.21
N PHE A 109 -1.56 0.96 0.90
CA PHE A 109 -1.25 1.40 2.27
C PHE A 109 -1.15 0.23 3.24
N ILE A 110 -2.10 -0.71 3.24
CA ILE A 110 -2.11 -1.87 4.14
C ILE A 110 -0.85 -2.71 3.96
N ILE A 111 -0.46 -3.01 2.73
CA ILE A 111 0.74 -3.81 2.45
C ILE A 111 1.98 -3.11 3.01
N TYR A 112 2.17 -1.83 2.69
CA TYR A 112 3.30 -1.05 3.18
C TYR A 112 3.30 -0.87 4.71
N TRP A 113 2.12 -0.72 5.32
CA TRP A 113 1.96 -0.68 6.77
C TRP A 113 2.35 -2.00 7.44
N MET A 114 1.89 -3.13 6.91
CA MET A 114 2.26 -4.47 7.39
C MET A 114 3.77 -4.68 7.32
N LEU A 115 4.39 -4.22 6.23
CA LEU A 115 5.83 -4.28 6.01
C LEU A 115 6.62 -3.52 7.11
N ILE A 116 6.20 -2.32 7.49
CA ILE A 116 6.80 -1.57 8.63
C ILE A 116 6.64 -2.36 9.94
N ARG A 117 5.44 -2.86 10.22
CA ARG A 117 5.16 -3.63 11.45
C ARG A 117 6.04 -4.88 11.53
N PHE A 118 6.23 -5.57 10.41
CA PHE A 118 7.07 -6.76 10.33
C PHE A 118 8.55 -6.44 10.60
N GLN A 119 9.04 -5.30 10.11
CA GLN A 119 10.39 -4.83 10.41
C GLN A 119 10.56 -4.48 11.90
N ALA A 120 9.59 -3.79 12.50
CA ALA A 120 9.62 -3.46 13.93
C ALA A 120 9.70 -4.72 14.81
N MET A 121 8.90 -5.75 14.48
CA MET A 121 8.95 -7.05 15.16
C MET A 121 10.32 -7.74 14.98
N LYS A 122 10.90 -7.73 13.77
CA LYS A 122 12.25 -8.26 13.53
C LYS A 122 13.32 -7.53 14.34
N LYS A 123 13.25 -6.20 14.46
CA LYS A 123 14.19 -5.41 15.28
C LYS A 123 14.09 -5.80 16.76
N GLN A 124 12.87 -5.97 17.27
CA GLN A 124 12.65 -6.45 18.65
C GLN A 124 13.23 -7.85 18.87
N LEU A 125 13.04 -8.78 17.94
CA LEU A 125 13.59 -10.13 18.01
C LEU A 125 15.13 -10.16 17.99
N LEU A 126 15.77 -9.27 17.23
CA LEU A 126 17.23 -9.15 17.20
C LEU A 126 17.77 -8.51 18.48
N ALA A 127 17.10 -7.49 19.02
CA ALA A 127 17.48 -6.89 20.30
C ALA A 127 17.26 -7.85 21.49
N ALA A 128 16.25 -8.72 21.41
CA ALA A 128 15.95 -9.74 22.41
C ALA A 128 16.78 -11.02 22.27
N ARG A 129 17.70 -11.09 21.29
CA ARG A 129 18.69 -12.18 21.16
C ARG A 129 20.06 -11.68 21.64
N PRO A 130 20.28 -11.52 22.96
CA PRO A 130 21.61 -11.23 23.47
C PRO A 130 22.53 -12.44 23.22
N ALA A 131 23.83 -12.19 23.18
CA ALA A 131 24.90 -13.14 22.89
C ALA A 131 24.82 -14.44 23.73
N VAL A 132 24.24 -15.51 23.16
CA VAL A 132 24.30 -16.89 23.73
C VAL A 132 25.41 -17.73 23.09
N HIS A 133 26.29 -17.13 22.26
CA HIS A 133 27.40 -17.84 21.62
C HIS A 133 28.71 -17.06 21.73
N GLU A 134 29.17 -16.85 22.95
CA GLU A 134 30.60 -16.80 23.27
C GLU A 134 30.78 -17.54 24.60
N ASP A 135 30.80 -18.87 24.52
CA ASP A 135 31.46 -19.75 25.50
C ASP A 135 32.85 -20.09 24.97
#